data_AF-A0AB38CZU7-F1
#
_entry.id   AF-A0AB38CZU7-F1
#
_cell.length_a   1.000
_cell.length_b   1.000
_cell.length_c   1.000
_cell.angle_alpha   90.00
_cell.angle_beta   90.00
_cell.angle_gamma   90.00
#
_symmetry.space_group_name_H-M   'P 1'
#
loop_
_entity.id
_entity.type
_entity.pdbx_description
1 polymer ?
#
loop_
_entity_poly.entity_id
_entity_poly.type
_entity_poly.pdbx_seq_one_letter_code
_entity_poly.pdbx_strand_id
1 'polypeptide(L)'
;MNRTGSKVDSVVRALATAMAGAVAFSLLQLGSPSNAAAAPLIPDIDSLIDDSGPLPASPDDLNAVPTLWFSTATGLLCKEQTVKVTHQVACAGDLPGQPMGAHIVDLQGVYDRGLGPARFVAKTSEEFFGETSGAAPVLLPQGHKIVFWSFPPSRSLVCGVPASADLVCVLKAPQEISSDAGPPVTHGFVIAAPKSWVF
;
A
#
# COMPACT_ATOMS: atom_id res chain seq x y z
N MET A 1 -21.19 68.93 -46.12
CA MET A 1 -19.96 68.96 -45.28
C MET A 1 -20.33 68.58 -43.86
N ASN A 2 -19.93 67.39 -43.41
CA ASN A 2 -19.64 67.03 -42.01
C ASN A 2 -19.09 65.59 -42.03
N ARG A 3 -17.77 65.44 -42.14
CA ARG A 3 -16.79 65.36 -41.03
C ARG A 3 -16.87 64.05 -40.25
N THR A 4 -16.11 63.06 -40.73
CA THR A 4 -15.01 62.41 -39.99
C THR A 4 -15.10 62.37 -38.46
N GLY A 5 -16.18 61.81 -37.91
CA GLY A 5 -16.26 61.41 -36.48
C GLY A 5 -16.44 59.91 -36.27
N SER A 6 -16.90 59.17 -37.28
CA SER A 6 -17.41 57.79 -37.10
C SER A 6 -16.33 56.70 -37.03
N LYS A 7 -15.08 56.95 -37.46
CA LYS A 7 -14.06 55.90 -37.57
C LYS A 7 -13.25 55.68 -36.29
N VAL A 8 -13.13 56.68 -35.42
CA VAL A 8 -12.31 56.58 -34.20
C VAL A 8 -13.07 55.81 -33.11
N ASP A 9 -14.37 56.02 -32.96
CA ASP A 9 -15.20 55.32 -31.97
C ASP A 9 -15.37 53.82 -32.28
N SER A 10 -15.31 53.45 -33.57
CA SER A 10 -15.45 52.05 -34.00
C SER A 10 -14.20 51.21 -33.65
N VAL A 11 -13.00 51.80 -33.74
CA VAL A 11 -11.74 51.11 -33.40
C VAL A 11 -11.59 50.93 -31.89
N VAL A 12 -12.02 51.91 -31.09
CA VAL A 12 -11.99 51.83 -29.62
C VAL A 12 -12.97 50.76 -29.09
N ARG A 13 -14.15 50.62 -29.71
CA ARG A 13 -15.10 49.55 -29.34
C ARG A 13 -14.61 48.16 -29.70
N ALA A 14 -13.90 48.00 -30.81
CA ALA A 14 -13.37 46.70 -31.26
C ALA A 14 -12.21 46.20 -30.37
N LEU A 15 -11.39 47.10 -29.82
CA LEU A 15 -10.33 46.71 -28.88
C LEU A 15 -10.85 46.38 -27.47
N ALA A 16 -11.92 47.03 -27.02
CA ALA A 16 -12.49 46.78 -25.69
C ALA A 16 -13.17 45.40 -25.56
N THR A 17 -13.81 44.91 -26.63
CA THR A 17 -14.45 43.57 -26.63
C THR A 17 -13.46 42.42 -26.80
N ALA A 18 -12.30 42.65 -27.43
CA ALA A 18 -11.27 41.62 -27.57
C ALA A 18 -10.53 41.32 -26.26
N MET A 19 -10.38 42.30 -25.35
CA MET A 19 -9.75 42.07 -24.04
C MET A 19 -10.68 41.49 -22.98
N ALA A 20 -11.99 41.70 -23.06
CA ALA A 20 -12.94 41.07 -22.13
C ALA A 20 -13.12 39.56 -22.39
N GLY A 21 -12.99 39.12 -23.65
CA GLY A 21 -13.03 37.70 -24.00
C GLY A 21 -11.81 36.91 -23.53
N ALA A 22 -10.61 37.49 -23.63
CA ALA A 22 -9.36 36.81 -23.27
C ALA A 22 -9.19 36.57 -21.76
N VAL A 23 -9.75 37.44 -20.91
CA VAL A 23 -9.67 37.28 -19.44
C VAL A 23 -10.67 36.23 -18.94
N ALA A 24 -11.82 36.07 -19.60
CA ALA A 24 -12.81 35.05 -19.23
C ALA A 24 -12.32 33.62 -19.53
N PHE A 25 -11.59 33.41 -20.62
CA PHE A 25 -11.00 32.09 -20.94
C PHE A 25 -9.79 31.73 -20.08
N SER A 26 -9.12 32.72 -19.47
CA SER A 26 -7.95 32.47 -18.60
C SER A 26 -8.32 32.09 -17.17
N LEU A 27 -9.56 32.39 -16.73
CA LEU A 27 -10.04 32.03 -15.38
C LEU A 27 -10.73 30.65 -15.35
N LEU A 28 -11.10 30.09 -16.50
CA LEU A 28 -11.68 28.74 -16.61
C LEU A 28 -10.63 27.61 -16.54
N GLN A 29 -9.33 27.94 -16.56
CA GLN A 29 -8.24 26.95 -16.42
C GLN A 29 -7.71 26.78 -14.98
N LEU A 30 -8.24 27.53 -14.01
CA LEU A 30 -7.91 27.36 -12.58
C LEU A 30 -8.81 26.34 -11.88
N GLY A 31 -9.74 25.73 -12.62
CA GLY A 31 -10.63 24.66 -12.13
C GLY A 31 -10.10 23.28 -12.47
N SER A 32 -8.95 22.88 -11.90
CA SER A 32 -8.78 21.48 -11.53
C SER A 32 -8.87 21.44 -10.01
N PRO A 33 -9.98 20.98 -9.41
CA PRO A 33 -9.88 20.54 -8.03
C PRO A 33 -8.75 19.52 -8.04
N SER A 34 -7.69 19.82 -7.30
CA SER A 34 -6.74 18.80 -6.88
C SER A 34 -7.61 17.69 -6.33
N ASN A 35 -7.77 16.61 -7.09
CA ASN A 35 -8.39 15.40 -6.59
C ASN A 35 -7.42 14.96 -5.51
N ALA A 36 -7.69 15.39 -4.27
CA ALA A 36 -7.23 14.70 -3.09
C ALA A 36 -7.85 13.32 -3.24
N ALA A 37 -7.16 12.44 -3.99
CA ALA A 37 -7.50 11.05 -4.08
C ALA A 37 -7.46 10.58 -2.62
N ALA A 38 -8.64 10.30 -2.06
CA ALA A 38 -8.72 9.74 -0.73
C ALA A 38 -7.77 8.56 -0.69
N ALA A 39 -6.91 8.50 0.33
CA ALA A 39 -6.01 7.38 0.50
C ALA A 39 -6.83 6.08 0.39
N PRO A 40 -6.37 5.10 -0.41
CA PRO A 40 -7.10 3.86 -0.58
C PRO A 40 -7.45 3.25 0.79
N LEU A 41 -8.71 2.86 0.97
CA LEU A 41 -9.20 2.35 2.24
C LEU A 41 -8.48 1.05 2.61
N ILE A 42 -7.82 1.01 3.76
CA ILE A 42 -7.24 -0.23 4.30
C ILE A 42 -8.38 -1.06 4.88
N PRO A 43 -8.59 -2.31 4.42
CA PRO A 43 -9.58 -3.20 5.02
C PRO A 43 -9.34 -3.42 6.50
N ASP A 44 -10.43 -3.55 7.28
CA ASP A 44 -10.33 -3.88 8.70
C ASP A 44 -9.85 -5.33 8.88
N ILE A 45 -8.59 -5.47 9.26
CA ILE A 45 -7.95 -6.75 9.53
C ILE A 45 -8.18 -7.22 10.96
N ASP A 46 -8.50 -6.30 11.89
CA ASP A 46 -8.56 -6.62 13.31
C ASP A 46 -9.81 -7.45 13.65
N SER A 47 -10.89 -7.31 12.86
CA SER A 47 -12.13 -8.10 12.99
C SER A 47 -12.10 -9.51 12.42
N LEU A 48 -11.02 -9.91 11.71
CA LEU A 48 -10.90 -11.24 11.13
C LEU A 48 -10.61 -12.32 12.19
N ILE A 49 -11.04 -13.55 11.91
CA ILE A 49 -10.81 -14.73 12.76
C ILE A 49 -9.31 -14.99 12.82
N ASP A 50 -8.77 -15.04 14.03
CA ASP A 50 -7.33 -15.21 14.24
C ASP A 50 -6.96 -16.69 14.27
N ASP A 51 -6.25 -17.13 13.23
CA ASP A 51 -5.71 -18.48 13.11
C ASP A 51 -4.26 -18.55 13.62
N SER A 52 -3.70 -17.45 14.13
CA SER A 52 -2.42 -17.52 14.80
C SER A 52 -2.55 -18.37 16.06
N GLY A 53 -1.62 -19.31 16.22
CA GLY A 53 -1.49 -20.07 17.45
C GLY A 53 -1.25 -19.16 18.66
N PRO A 54 -1.14 -19.73 19.87
CA PRO A 54 -0.92 -18.93 21.07
C PRO A 54 0.30 -18.02 20.90
N LEU A 55 0.21 -16.80 21.43
CA LEU A 55 1.33 -15.88 21.51
C LEU A 55 2.52 -16.60 22.17
N PRO A 56 3.73 -16.56 21.59
CA PRO A 56 4.92 -17.12 22.21
C PRO A 56 5.10 -16.57 23.64
N ALA A 57 5.73 -17.32 24.55
CA ALA A 57 5.87 -16.89 25.95
C ALA A 57 7.20 -16.16 26.21
N SER A 58 8.20 -16.34 25.34
CA SER A 58 9.54 -15.77 25.47
C SER A 58 10.16 -15.44 24.10
N PRO A 59 11.21 -14.60 24.07
CA PRO A 59 11.98 -14.37 22.84
C PRO A 59 12.60 -15.65 22.24
N ASP A 60 12.95 -16.63 23.07
CA ASP A 60 13.46 -17.93 22.60
C ASP A 60 12.38 -18.72 21.84
N ASP A 61 11.13 -18.65 22.31
CA ASP A 61 9.99 -19.26 21.60
C ASP A 61 9.75 -18.58 20.23
N LEU A 62 10.04 -17.28 20.11
CA LEU A 62 9.91 -16.58 18.84
C LEU A 62 10.90 -17.09 17.79
N ASN A 63 12.15 -17.34 18.22
CA ASN A 63 13.17 -17.93 17.34
C ASN A 63 12.86 -19.39 16.95
N ALA A 64 11.98 -20.05 17.69
CA ALA A 64 11.52 -21.40 17.40
C ALA A 64 10.27 -21.45 16.50
N VAL A 65 9.63 -20.31 16.22
CA VAL A 65 8.49 -20.26 15.29
C VAL A 65 9.00 -20.57 13.87
N PRO A 66 8.50 -21.62 13.22
CA PRO A 66 8.93 -21.95 11.87
C PRO A 66 8.49 -20.85 10.90
N THR A 67 9.34 -20.56 9.91
CA THR A 67 9.00 -19.76 8.74
C THR A 67 7.64 -20.20 8.18
N LEU A 68 6.69 -19.27 8.16
CA LEU A 68 5.35 -19.59 7.66
C LEU A 68 5.28 -19.37 6.15
N TRP A 69 4.77 -20.39 5.48
CA TRP A 69 4.45 -20.38 4.06
C TRP A 69 2.95 -20.60 3.92
N PHE A 70 2.24 -19.64 3.34
CA PHE A 70 0.78 -19.69 3.21
C PHE A 70 0.29 -19.26 1.84
N SER A 71 -0.93 -19.67 1.50
CA SER A 71 -1.59 -19.31 0.25
C SER A 71 -3.00 -18.80 0.49
N THR A 72 -3.53 -18.02 -0.45
CA THR A 72 -4.96 -17.64 -0.47
C THR A 72 -5.74 -18.49 -1.47
N ALA A 73 -7.07 -18.43 -1.41
CA ALA A 73 -7.93 -19.06 -2.41
C ALA A 73 -7.75 -18.50 -3.83
N THR A 74 -7.22 -17.28 -3.96
CA THR A 74 -6.92 -16.63 -5.24
C THR A 74 -5.58 -17.08 -5.83
N GLY A 75 -4.82 -17.92 -5.12
CA GLY A 75 -3.53 -18.44 -5.57
C GLY A 75 -2.34 -17.54 -5.24
N LEU A 76 -2.51 -16.51 -4.39
CA LEU A 76 -1.38 -15.78 -3.83
C LEU A 76 -0.55 -16.71 -2.96
N LEU A 77 0.77 -16.59 -3.05
CA LEU A 77 1.74 -17.32 -2.25
C LEU A 77 2.53 -16.33 -1.40
N CYS A 78 2.56 -16.53 -0.09
CA CYS A 78 3.19 -15.63 0.85
C CYS A 78 4.14 -16.37 1.78
N LYS A 79 5.27 -15.74 2.07
CA LYS A 79 6.28 -16.25 2.99
C LYS A 79 6.62 -15.21 4.03
N GLU A 80 6.56 -15.60 5.29
CA GLU A 80 7.26 -14.88 6.34
C GLU A 80 8.72 -15.35 6.38
N GLN A 81 9.65 -14.43 6.50
CA GLN A 81 11.06 -14.71 6.69
C GLN A 81 11.61 -13.79 7.77
N THR A 82 12.30 -14.39 8.73
CA THR A 82 13.12 -13.64 9.68
C THR A 82 14.59 -13.82 9.32
N VAL A 83 15.25 -12.71 8.96
CA VAL A 83 16.69 -12.69 8.66
C VAL A 83 17.38 -11.80 9.67
N LYS A 84 18.09 -12.42 10.61
CA LYS A 84 18.70 -11.77 11.78
C LYS A 84 17.64 -11.06 12.64
N VAL A 85 17.44 -9.77 12.38
CA VAL A 85 16.58 -8.87 13.16
C VAL A 85 15.47 -8.29 12.28
N THR A 86 15.48 -8.61 10.98
CA THR A 86 14.47 -8.17 10.03
C THR A 86 13.39 -9.23 9.95
N HIS A 87 12.15 -8.82 10.22
CA HIS A 87 10.96 -9.63 9.97
C HIS A 87 10.34 -9.14 8.68
N GLN A 88 10.02 -10.07 7.80
CA GLN A 88 9.59 -9.75 6.45
C GLN A 88 8.45 -10.67 6.03
N VAL A 89 7.41 -10.11 5.43
CA VAL A 89 6.44 -10.88 4.65
C VAL A 89 6.48 -10.40 3.23
N ALA A 90 6.57 -11.35 2.29
CA ALA A 90 6.30 -11.04 0.90
C ALA A 90 5.36 -12.03 0.27
N CYS A 91 4.64 -11.52 -0.73
CA CYS A 91 3.63 -12.25 -1.46
C CYS A 91 3.87 -12.13 -2.97
N ALA A 92 3.63 -13.23 -3.68
CA ALA A 92 3.67 -13.34 -5.12
C ALA A 92 2.33 -13.87 -5.66
N GLY A 93 2.07 -13.61 -6.93
CA GLY A 93 0.89 -14.08 -7.65
C GLY A 93 0.35 -12.99 -8.57
N ASP A 94 -0.97 -12.98 -8.77
CA ASP A 94 -1.62 -11.87 -9.45
C ASP A 94 -1.72 -10.68 -8.49
N LEU A 95 -1.09 -9.56 -8.86
CA LEU A 95 -1.10 -8.32 -8.09
C LEU A 95 -1.72 -7.24 -9.01
N PRO A 96 -3.06 -7.12 -9.04
CA PRO A 96 -3.75 -6.24 -9.97
C PRO A 96 -3.24 -4.80 -9.89
N GLY A 97 -3.07 -4.12 -11.03
CA GLY A 97 -2.71 -2.70 -11.09
C GLY A 97 -1.35 -2.30 -10.49
N GLN A 98 -0.47 -3.28 -10.23
CA GLN A 98 0.90 -3.06 -9.77
C GLN A 98 1.78 -2.36 -10.83
N PRO A 99 2.91 -1.76 -10.42
CA PRO A 99 3.91 -1.24 -11.37
C PRO A 99 4.39 -2.32 -12.35
N MET A 100 4.67 -1.92 -13.59
CA MET A 100 5.14 -2.84 -14.62
C MET A 100 6.43 -3.55 -14.18
N GLY A 101 6.45 -4.89 -14.31
CA GLY A 101 7.59 -5.73 -13.93
C GLY A 101 7.68 -6.05 -12.44
N ALA A 102 6.79 -5.51 -11.60
CA ALA A 102 6.63 -6.03 -10.25
C ALA A 102 5.95 -7.39 -10.28
N HIS A 103 6.44 -8.31 -9.45
CA HIS A 103 5.83 -9.64 -9.27
C HIS A 103 5.72 -10.03 -7.79
N ILE A 104 6.30 -9.21 -6.91
CA ILE A 104 6.34 -9.40 -5.47
C ILE A 104 5.88 -8.11 -4.82
N VAL A 105 5.12 -8.23 -3.73
CA VAL A 105 4.93 -7.15 -2.76
C VAL A 105 5.57 -7.56 -1.44
N ASP A 106 6.32 -6.65 -0.84
CA ASP A 106 7.24 -6.89 0.28
C ASP A 106 6.97 -5.88 1.41
N LEU A 107 6.79 -6.39 2.62
CA LEU A 107 6.60 -5.61 3.86
C LEU A 107 7.65 -6.03 4.88
N GLN A 108 8.35 -5.05 5.46
CA GLN A 108 9.47 -5.29 6.37
C GLN A 108 9.33 -4.53 7.68
N GLY A 109 9.86 -5.14 8.74
CA GLY A 109 10.13 -4.52 10.03
C GLY A 109 11.51 -4.94 10.52
N VAL A 110 12.07 -4.18 11.46
CA VAL A 110 13.35 -4.50 12.09
C VAL A 110 13.19 -4.38 13.60
N TYR A 111 13.40 -5.48 14.32
CA TYR A 111 12.94 -5.65 15.69
C TYR A 111 11.45 -5.29 15.79
N ASP A 112 11.15 -4.27 16.59
CA ASP A 112 9.82 -3.74 16.81
C ASP A 112 9.56 -2.45 16.01
N ARG A 113 10.42 -2.10 15.05
CA ARG A 113 10.34 -0.86 14.28
C ARG A 113 9.85 -1.08 12.86
N GLY A 114 9.15 -0.08 12.34
CA GLY A 114 8.75 -0.02 10.94
C GLY A 114 9.97 0.09 10.02
N LEU A 115 9.92 -0.63 8.90
CA LEU A 115 10.81 -0.42 7.76
C LEU A 115 9.95 -0.33 6.50
N GLY A 116 9.36 0.85 6.31
CA GLY A 116 8.37 1.07 5.26
C GLY A 116 8.57 2.31 4.39
N PRO A 117 7.62 2.57 3.47
CA PRO A 117 6.41 1.79 3.24
C PRO A 117 6.68 0.39 2.65
N ALA A 118 5.66 -0.47 2.59
CA ALA A 118 5.77 -1.69 1.79
C ALA A 118 6.12 -1.34 0.33
N ARG A 119 6.65 -2.31 -0.42
CA ARG A 119 7.13 -2.06 -1.78
C ARG A 119 6.77 -3.18 -2.74
N PHE A 120 6.45 -2.77 -3.97
CA PHE A 120 6.44 -3.68 -5.11
C PHE A 120 7.88 -3.90 -5.59
N VAL A 121 8.24 -5.15 -5.87
CA VAL A 121 9.60 -5.55 -6.22
C VAL A 121 9.57 -6.33 -7.54
N ALA A 122 10.49 -5.95 -8.43
CA ALA A 122 10.77 -6.65 -9.68
C ALA A 122 11.75 -7.81 -9.43
N LYS A 123 11.30 -8.83 -8.72
CA LYS A 123 11.98 -10.11 -8.50
C LYS A 123 11.04 -11.24 -8.86
N THR A 124 11.55 -12.39 -9.27
CA THR A 124 10.72 -13.58 -9.46
C THR A 124 10.34 -14.21 -8.12
N SER A 125 9.31 -15.07 -8.12
CA SER A 125 8.95 -15.90 -6.97
C SER A 125 10.11 -16.75 -6.48
N GLU A 126 10.91 -17.31 -7.40
CA GLU A 126 12.06 -18.16 -7.08
C GLU A 126 13.20 -17.35 -6.45
N GLU A 127 13.46 -16.14 -6.96
CA GLU A 127 14.46 -15.23 -6.40
C GLU A 127 14.12 -14.79 -4.97
N PHE A 128 12.84 -14.77 -4.62
CA PHE A 128 12.39 -14.37 -3.29
C PHE A 128 12.20 -15.55 -2.34
N PHE A 129 11.43 -16.55 -2.74
CA PHE A 129 11.06 -17.66 -1.88
C PHE A 129 12.15 -18.73 -1.78
N GLY A 130 13.08 -18.77 -2.74
CA GLY A 130 14.06 -19.83 -2.86
C GLY A 130 13.42 -21.17 -3.20
N GLU A 131 14.04 -22.25 -2.75
CA GLU A 131 13.50 -23.60 -2.90
C GLU A 131 12.25 -23.79 -2.01
N THR A 132 11.12 -24.11 -2.64
CA THR A 132 9.82 -24.32 -1.97
C THR A 132 9.32 -25.76 -2.09
N SER A 133 10.02 -26.64 -2.80
CA SER A 133 9.60 -28.02 -3.13
C SER A 133 9.41 -28.96 -1.94
N GLY A 134 9.75 -28.55 -0.72
CA GLY A 134 9.61 -29.36 0.50
C GLY A 134 8.38 -29.08 1.36
N ALA A 135 7.63 -27.99 1.13
CA ALA A 135 6.53 -27.59 2.00
C ALA A 135 5.32 -27.05 1.22
N ALA A 136 4.17 -27.70 1.40
CA ALA A 136 2.90 -27.17 0.89
C ALA A 136 2.49 -25.93 1.70
N PRO A 137 2.04 -24.84 1.06
CA PRO A 137 1.54 -23.66 1.76
C PRO A 137 0.28 -24.00 2.55
N VAL A 138 0.17 -23.43 3.75
CA VAL A 138 -1.07 -23.48 4.52
C VAL A 138 -2.08 -22.55 3.87
N LEU A 139 -3.31 -23.01 3.65
CA LEU A 139 -4.36 -22.15 3.14
C LEU A 139 -4.82 -21.17 4.23
N LEU A 140 -4.78 -19.87 3.94
CA LEU A 140 -5.43 -18.82 4.73
C LEU A 140 -6.83 -18.54 4.13
N PRO A 141 -7.92 -18.95 4.81
CA PRO A 141 -9.27 -18.78 4.27
C PRO A 141 -9.73 -17.32 4.29
N GLN A 142 -10.72 -17.01 3.44
CA GLN A 142 -11.44 -15.74 3.54
C GLN A 142 -12.12 -15.61 4.91
N GLY A 143 -12.02 -14.44 5.52
CA GLY A 143 -12.52 -14.13 6.86
C GLY A 143 -11.49 -14.37 7.98
N HIS A 144 -10.31 -14.89 7.64
CA HIS A 144 -9.27 -15.26 8.59
C HIS A 144 -8.02 -14.37 8.46
N LYS A 145 -7.23 -14.33 9.53
CA LYS A 145 -5.93 -13.67 9.61
C LYS A 145 -4.91 -14.56 10.31
N ILE A 146 -3.65 -14.26 10.06
CA ILE A 146 -2.50 -14.82 10.76
C ILE A 146 -1.63 -13.66 11.25
N VAL A 147 -1.17 -13.78 12.48
CA VAL A 147 -0.27 -12.84 13.13
C VAL A 147 1.14 -13.43 13.18
N PHE A 148 2.12 -12.63 12.75
CA PHE A 148 3.55 -12.88 12.87
C PHE A 148 4.07 -12.07 14.05
N TRP A 149 4.25 -12.76 15.17
CA TRP A 149 4.63 -12.16 16.44
C TRP A 149 6.04 -11.58 16.39
N SER A 150 6.26 -10.42 17.03
CA SER A 150 7.60 -9.82 17.24
C SER A 150 7.85 -9.41 18.70
N PHE A 151 6.84 -9.57 19.56
CA PHE A 151 6.71 -9.03 20.92
C PHE A 151 6.89 -7.52 21.05
N PRO A 152 5.93 -6.78 21.64
CA PRO A 152 4.56 -7.16 22.05
C PRO A 152 3.56 -7.28 20.88
N PRO A 153 2.34 -7.83 21.10
CA PRO A 153 1.29 -8.04 20.08
C PRO A 153 0.93 -6.80 19.25
N SER A 154 1.04 -5.61 19.86
CA SER A 154 0.82 -4.32 19.22
C SER A 154 1.89 -3.93 18.21
N ARG A 155 2.93 -4.75 18.04
CA ARG A 155 4.09 -4.53 17.17
C ARG A 155 4.26 -5.63 16.10
N SER A 156 3.20 -6.42 15.92
CA SER A 156 3.19 -7.60 15.05
C SER A 156 2.87 -7.23 13.61
N LEU A 157 3.34 -8.06 12.69
CA LEU A 157 2.88 -8.06 11.31
C LEU A 157 1.66 -8.97 11.24
N VAL A 158 0.58 -8.54 10.59
CA VAL A 158 -0.65 -9.31 10.46
C VAL A 158 -1.01 -9.39 8.99
N CYS A 159 -1.33 -10.58 8.49
CA CYS A 159 -1.90 -10.76 7.16
C CYS A 159 -3.27 -11.42 7.25
N GLY A 160 -4.22 -11.00 6.44
CA GLY A 160 -5.59 -11.51 6.47
C GLY A 160 -6.32 -11.36 5.15
N VAL A 161 -7.37 -12.15 4.97
CA VAL A 161 -8.18 -12.21 3.75
C VAL A 161 -9.59 -11.68 4.06
N PRO A 162 -9.81 -10.36 4.05
CA PRO A 162 -11.12 -9.77 4.30
C PRO A 162 -12.06 -10.01 3.10
N ALA A 163 -13.35 -9.74 3.27
CA ALA A 163 -14.31 -9.89 2.16
C ALA A 163 -14.09 -8.90 1.00
N SER A 164 -13.34 -7.83 1.21
CA SER A 164 -13.12 -6.74 0.25
C SER A 164 -11.78 -6.79 -0.49
N ALA A 165 -10.89 -7.73 -0.17
CA ALA A 165 -9.56 -7.85 -0.78
C ALA A 165 -9.08 -9.29 -0.82
N ASP A 166 -8.18 -9.59 -1.75
CA ASP A 166 -7.58 -10.92 -1.87
C ASP A 166 -6.57 -11.18 -0.74
N LEU A 167 -5.91 -10.12 -0.28
CA LEU A 167 -5.04 -10.12 0.90
C LEU A 167 -4.79 -8.69 1.39
N VAL A 168 -4.72 -8.50 2.71
CA VAL A 168 -4.14 -7.31 3.33
C VAL A 168 -3.07 -7.73 4.32
N CYS A 169 -1.92 -7.07 4.30
CA CYS A 169 -0.88 -7.24 5.31
C CYS A 169 -0.54 -5.89 5.93
N VAL A 170 -0.47 -5.84 7.26
CA VAL A 170 -0.27 -4.63 8.05
C VAL A 170 0.82 -4.85 9.08
N LEU A 171 1.78 -3.94 9.14
CA LEU A 171 2.76 -3.79 10.20
C LEU A 171 2.43 -2.53 10.99
N LYS A 172 2.06 -2.70 12.26
CA LYS A 172 1.94 -1.58 13.22
C LYS A 172 3.22 -1.52 14.04
N ALA A 173 3.87 -0.36 14.12
CA ALA A 173 5.09 -0.19 14.91
C ALA A 173 5.07 1.13 15.71
N PRO A 174 5.71 1.17 16.89
CA PRO A 174 5.84 2.39 17.70
C PRO A 174 6.54 3.55 16.97
N GLN A 175 7.43 3.25 16.02
CA GLN A 175 8.19 4.23 15.25
C GLN A 175 8.95 3.58 14.08
N GLU A 176 9.43 4.40 13.16
CA GLU A 176 10.36 4.00 12.10
C GLU A 176 11.73 3.60 12.65
N ILE A 177 12.45 2.73 11.93
CA ILE A 177 13.84 2.43 12.26
C ILE A 177 14.75 3.66 12.23
N SER A 178 14.43 4.66 11.40
CA SER A 178 15.21 5.89 11.24
C SER A 178 15.02 6.90 12.38
N SER A 179 14.11 6.64 13.34
CA SER A 179 13.79 7.58 14.42
C SER A 179 13.57 6.89 15.76
N ASP A 180 14.26 7.37 16.79
CA ASP A 180 14.11 6.87 18.17
C ASP A 180 12.96 7.51 18.96
N ALA A 181 12.39 8.61 18.45
CA ALA A 181 11.33 9.39 19.10
C ALA A 181 10.20 9.75 18.12
N GLY A 182 10.00 8.92 17.09
CA GLY A 182 8.97 9.12 16.08
C GLY A 182 7.55 8.78 16.59
N PRO A 183 6.51 9.24 15.89
CA PRO A 183 5.16 8.76 16.16
C PRO A 183 5.01 7.29 15.73
N PRO A 184 3.98 6.58 16.23
CA PRO A 184 3.59 5.28 15.70
C PRO A 184 3.35 5.32 14.19
N VAL A 185 3.77 4.26 13.52
CA VAL A 185 3.65 4.09 12.08
C VAL A 185 2.87 2.84 11.74
N THR A 186 2.23 2.86 10.58
CA THR A 186 1.51 1.73 10.02
C THR A 186 1.89 1.62 8.56
N HIS A 187 2.53 0.51 8.22
CA HIS A 187 2.93 0.17 6.86
C HIS A 187 2.19 -1.08 6.42
N GLY A 188 2.05 -1.27 5.12
CA GLY A 188 1.38 -2.46 4.64
C GLY A 188 1.09 -2.44 3.17
N PHE A 189 0.34 -3.44 2.74
CA PHE A 189 -0.15 -3.53 1.38
C PHE A 189 -1.52 -4.18 1.34
N VAL A 190 -2.24 -3.87 0.27
CA VAL A 190 -3.50 -4.53 -0.08
C VAL A 190 -3.38 -5.05 -1.50
N ILE A 191 -3.71 -6.33 -1.68
CA ILE A 191 -3.86 -6.96 -2.99
C ILE A 191 -5.35 -7.09 -3.24
N ALA A 192 -5.83 -6.33 -4.21
CA ALA A 192 -7.24 -6.31 -4.59
C ALA A 192 -7.40 -5.79 -6.02
N ALA A 193 -8.44 -6.25 -6.71
CA ALA A 193 -8.88 -5.66 -7.96
C ALA A 193 -9.61 -4.32 -7.73
N PRO A 194 -9.49 -3.34 -8.65
CA PRO A 194 -8.72 -3.38 -9.89
C PRO A 194 -7.23 -3.02 -9.69
N LYS A 195 -6.84 -2.57 -8.50
CA LYS A 195 -5.50 -2.05 -8.22
C LYS A 195 -5.11 -2.37 -6.79
N SER A 196 -3.93 -2.95 -6.66
CA SER A 196 -3.20 -3.20 -5.42
C SER A 196 -2.38 -1.95 -5.04
N TRP A 197 -2.14 -1.76 -3.75
CA TRP A 197 -1.39 -0.60 -3.26
C TRP A 197 -0.57 -0.95 -2.02
N VAL A 198 0.42 -0.10 -1.78
CA VAL A 198 1.28 -0.12 -0.59
C VAL A 198 1.06 1.16 0.20
N PHE A 199 1.29 1.12 1.50
CA PHE A 199 1.20 2.25 2.42
C PHE A 199 2.24 2.13 3.53
#